data_AF-A0A7X9CR90-F1
#
_entry.id   AF-A0A7X9CR90-F1
#
_cell.length_a   1.000
_cell.length_b   1.000
_cell.length_c   1.000
_cell.angle_alpha   90.00
_cell.angle_beta   90.00
_cell.angle_gamma   90.00
#
_symmetry.space_group_name_H-M   'P 1'
#
loop_
_entity.id
_entity.type
_entity.pdbx_description
1 polymer ?
#
loop_
_entity_poly.entity_id
_entity_poly.type
_entity_poly.pdbx_seq_one_letter_code
_entity_poly.pdbx_strand_id
1 'polypeptide(L)'
;MKQLFLISFLMSLVILLILIHRKFRGVKFSSKVYYITWLIIAMRLVLPFDISMENSIYKFSSPIKEYKISNYDLQNAQLEVKLPTEENTYYEDSRTNLKDTKKINFISTIRDNLFNIWLAGAILYFVYNSFFYLLFKYRVKKSLSFVSKDIEEKFNDIKACMVSESKVIVRESHIIDSPMIIGIAKPILLVPENINIKNIDYIFAHELVHLKRKDLVYKLIVFLATSIHWFNPVIHLMGKIANEDIELSCDEEVTVNMVREDKIEYSKTLLETISNRKKAPILTTSYSGGKEMIKRRLDKIL
;
A
#
# COMPACT_ATOMS: atom_id res chain seq x y z
N MET A 1 5.85 -8.87 -17.85
CA MET A 1 4.54 -9.30 -17.29
C MET A 1 4.63 -10.54 -16.39
N LYS A 2 5.17 -11.69 -16.83
CA LYS A 2 5.24 -12.91 -16.00
C LYS A 2 5.89 -12.69 -14.63
N GLN A 3 7.02 -11.99 -14.59
CA GLN A 3 7.73 -11.65 -13.36
C GLN A 3 6.91 -10.75 -12.42
N LEU A 4 6.17 -9.77 -12.97
CA LEU A 4 5.31 -8.89 -12.17
C LEU A 4 4.19 -9.69 -11.47
N PHE A 5 3.55 -10.62 -12.18
CA PHE A 5 2.57 -11.52 -11.59
C PHE A 5 3.18 -12.46 -10.55
N LEU A 6 4.38 -12.99 -10.82
CA LEU A 6 5.10 -13.84 -9.86
C LEU A 6 5.43 -13.08 -8.57
N ILE A 7 5.98 -11.86 -8.68
CA ILE A 7 6.25 -11.00 -7.53
C ILE A 7 4.94 -10.70 -6.77
N SER A 8 3.87 -10.34 -7.49
CA SER A 8 2.57 -10.06 -6.88
C SER A 8 2.04 -11.27 -6.09
N PHE A 9 2.15 -12.48 -6.65
CA PHE A 9 1.71 -13.72 -6.02
C PHE A 9 2.57 -14.10 -4.81
N LEU A 10 3.91 -14.09 -4.94
CA LEU A 10 4.82 -14.41 -3.85
C LEU A 10 4.67 -13.43 -2.69
N MET A 11 4.58 -12.13 -2.98
CA MET A 11 4.37 -11.12 -1.95
C MET A 11 3.00 -11.25 -1.29
N SER A 12 1.95 -11.63 -2.03
CA SER A 12 0.66 -11.97 -1.41
C SER A 12 0.76 -13.10 -0.40
N LEU A 13 1.51 -14.17 -0.70
CA LEU A 13 1.73 -15.27 0.25
C LEU A 13 2.45 -14.78 1.51
N VAL A 14 3.52 -13.99 1.36
CA VAL A 14 4.25 -13.39 2.47
C VAL A 14 3.35 -12.49 3.32
N ILE A 15 2.55 -11.62 2.68
CA ILE A 15 1.59 -10.74 3.36
C ILE A 15 0.61 -11.58 4.18
N LEU A 16 0.01 -12.62 3.58
CA LEU A 16 -0.97 -13.47 4.28
C LEU A 16 -0.34 -14.18 5.50
N LEU A 17 0.89 -14.69 5.38
CA LEU A 17 1.61 -15.29 6.51
C LEU A 17 1.84 -14.29 7.65
N ILE A 18 2.21 -13.05 7.32
CA ILE A 18 2.38 -11.98 8.32
C ILE A 18 1.04 -11.65 8.99
N LEU A 19 -0.06 -11.60 8.24
CA LEU A 19 -1.39 -11.35 8.79
C LEU A 19 -1.86 -12.47 9.72
N ILE A 20 -1.57 -13.72 9.38
CA ILE A 20 -1.84 -14.88 10.23
C ILE A 20 -0.99 -14.78 11.51
N HIS A 21 0.32 -14.55 11.36
CA HIS A 21 1.24 -14.40 12.49
C HIS A 21 0.79 -13.30 13.46
N ARG A 22 0.40 -12.14 12.92
CA ARG A 22 -0.15 -11.01 13.68
C ARG A 22 -1.40 -11.39 14.46
N LYS A 23 -2.33 -12.13 13.84
CA LYS A 23 -3.56 -12.60 14.49
C LYS A 23 -3.26 -13.45 15.74
N PHE A 24 -2.20 -14.26 15.70
CA PHE A 24 -1.81 -15.12 16.82
C PHE A 24 -0.97 -14.42 17.90
N ARG A 25 -0.14 -13.43 17.56
CA ARG A 25 0.77 -12.78 18.51
C ARG A 25 0.11 -11.68 19.37
N GLY A 26 -1.07 -11.20 18.99
CA GLY A 26 -1.80 -10.16 19.74
C GLY A 26 -1.05 -8.83 19.84
N VAL A 27 -1.51 -7.95 20.75
CA VAL A 27 -1.07 -6.54 20.90
C VAL A 27 0.36 -6.39 21.47
N LYS A 28 0.96 -7.48 21.95
CA LYS A 28 2.25 -7.48 22.67
C LYS A 28 3.47 -7.22 21.79
N PHE A 29 3.34 -7.35 20.47
CA PHE A 29 4.47 -7.16 19.56
C PHE A 29 4.62 -5.68 19.17
N SER A 30 5.86 -5.18 19.08
CA SER A 30 6.10 -3.76 18.77
C SER A 30 5.56 -3.39 17.39
N SER A 31 4.79 -2.31 17.33
CA SER A 31 4.18 -1.80 16.09
C SER A 31 5.26 -1.33 15.10
N LYS A 32 6.43 -0.94 15.61
CA LYS A 32 7.61 -0.54 14.80
C LYS A 32 8.09 -1.66 13.87
N VAL A 33 8.01 -2.92 14.30
CA VAL A 33 8.47 -4.04 13.47
C VAL A 33 7.54 -4.25 12.27
N TYR A 34 6.22 -4.20 12.48
CA TYR A 34 5.27 -4.29 11.37
C TYR A 34 5.39 -3.09 10.43
N TYR A 35 5.56 -1.88 10.96
CA TYR A 35 5.85 -0.69 10.16
C TYR A 35 7.06 -0.90 9.22
N ILE A 36 8.19 -1.36 9.74
CA ILE A 36 9.39 -1.59 8.91
C ILE A 36 9.13 -2.73 7.89
N THR A 37 8.47 -3.80 8.32
CA THR A 37 8.17 -4.96 7.48
C THR A 37 7.33 -4.58 6.26
N TRP A 38 6.26 -3.82 6.47
CA TRP A 38 5.41 -3.34 5.39
C TRP A 38 6.14 -2.38 4.46
N LEU A 39 7.03 -1.54 4.99
CA LEU A 39 7.85 -0.66 4.15
C LEU A 39 8.77 -1.45 3.22
N ILE A 40 9.43 -2.50 3.72
CA ILE A 40 10.30 -3.39 2.93
C ILE A 40 9.47 -4.09 1.85
N ILE A 41 8.29 -4.60 2.20
CA ILE A 41 7.37 -5.24 1.25
C ILE A 41 6.92 -4.26 0.17
N ALA A 42 6.53 -3.04 0.55
CA ALA A 42 6.08 -2.02 -0.38
C ALA A 42 7.22 -1.59 -1.33
N MET A 43 8.44 -1.37 -0.80
CA MET A 43 9.62 -1.12 -1.64
C MET A 43 9.87 -2.27 -2.61
N ARG A 44 9.80 -3.53 -2.15
CA ARG A 44 9.97 -4.71 -3.02
C ARG A 44 8.92 -4.79 -4.13
N LEU A 45 7.68 -4.39 -3.84
CA LEU A 45 6.58 -4.36 -4.81
C LEU A 45 6.73 -3.25 -5.85
N VAL A 46 7.32 -2.12 -5.48
CA VAL A 46 7.59 -0.99 -6.39
C VAL A 46 8.82 -1.24 -7.26
N LEU A 47 9.85 -1.88 -6.71
CA LEU A 47 11.14 -2.05 -7.36
C LEU A 47 11.19 -3.34 -8.19
N PRO A 48 11.32 -3.26 -9.53
CA PRO A 48 11.43 -4.43 -10.41
C PRO A 48 12.84 -5.03 -10.40
N PHE A 49 13.47 -5.20 -9.23
CA PHE A 49 14.80 -5.80 -9.15
C PHE A 49 14.69 -7.32 -9.20
N ASP A 50 15.24 -7.94 -10.24
CA ASP A 50 15.76 -9.29 -10.10
C ASP A 50 17.06 -9.18 -9.33
N ILE A 51 17.06 -9.65 -8.09
CA ILE A 51 18.29 -10.17 -7.51
C ILE A 51 18.43 -11.58 -8.08
N SER A 52 18.54 -11.68 -9.40
CA SER A 52 18.94 -12.93 -10.04
C SER A 52 20.35 -13.19 -9.53
N MET A 53 20.51 -14.30 -8.84
CA MET A 53 21.78 -14.81 -8.34
C MET A 53 22.79 -15.12 -9.46
N GLU A 54 22.43 -14.81 -10.71
CA GLU A 54 23.28 -14.85 -11.91
C GLU A 54 24.39 -13.80 -11.88
N ASN A 55 24.20 -12.70 -11.14
CA ASN A 55 25.24 -11.68 -10.92
C ASN A 55 26.00 -11.85 -9.59
N SER A 56 25.84 -12.99 -8.90
CA SER A 56 26.74 -13.32 -7.80
C SER A 56 28.10 -13.74 -8.37
N ILE A 57 29.17 -13.12 -7.89
CA ILE A 57 30.58 -13.35 -8.32
C ILE A 57 31.01 -14.82 -8.10
N TYR A 58 30.19 -15.64 -7.44
CA TYR A 58 30.40 -17.07 -7.26
C TYR A 58 29.54 -17.86 -8.25
N LYS A 59 30.07 -18.09 -9.46
CA LYS A 59 29.56 -19.16 -10.34
C LYS A 59 29.81 -20.50 -9.64
N PHE A 60 28.77 -21.05 -9.01
CA PHE A 60 28.79 -22.43 -8.55
C PHE A 60 28.69 -23.33 -9.79
N SER A 61 29.82 -23.82 -10.27
CA SER A 61 29.88 -24.82 -11.35
C SER A 61 29.31 -26.14 -10.83
N SER A 62 28.03 -26.37 -11.08
CA SER A 62 27.42 -27.68 -10.86
C SER A 62 27.71 -28.58 -12.06
N PRO A 63 28.27 -29.79 -11.89
CA PRO A 63 28.56 -30.70 -12.98
C PRO A 63 27.32 -31.56 -13.24
N ILE A 64 26.34 -31.02 -13.96
CA ILE A 64 25.24 -31.84 -14.50
C ILE A 64 25.38 -31.85 -16.01
N LYS A 65 25.87 -32.97 -16.54
CA LYS A 65 25.91 -33.27 -17.98
C LYS A 65 24.49 -33.18 -18.54
N GLU A 66 24.28 -32.30 -19.51
CA GLU A 66 23.10 -32.30 -20.37
C GLU A 66 22.94 -33.68 -21.03
N TYR A 67 21.84 -34.36 -20.72
CA TYR A 67 21.42 -35.54 -21.45
C TYR A 67 20.72 -35.07 -22.73
N LYS A 68 21.43 -35.10 -23.87
CA LYS A 68 20.82 -34.94 -25.20
C LYS A 68 19.87 -36.11 -25.45
N ILE A 69 18.57 -35.83 -25.53
CA ILE A 69 17.61 -36.77 -26.08
C ILE A 69 17.83 -36.79 -27.60
N SER A 70 18.34 -37.91 -28.10
CA SER A 70 18.51 -38.18 -29.52
C SER A 70 17.15 -38.37 -30.18
N ASN A 71 16.84 -37.54 -31.18
CA ASN A 71 15.76 -37.80 -32.14
C ASN A 71 16.08 -39.09 -32.88
N TYR A 72 15.20 -40.09 -32.76
CA TYR A 72 15.20 -41.24 -33.67
C TYR A 72 14.40 -40.86 -34.91
N ASP A 73 15.11 -40.75 -36.03
CA ASP A 73 14.55 -40.81 -37.39
C ASP A 73 14.02 -42.22 -37.64
N LEU A 74 12.74 -42.33 -38.00
CA LEU A 74 12.18 -43.52 -38.63
C LEU A 74 11.39 -43.07 -39.86
N GLN A 75 12.15 -42.85 -40.93
CA GLN A 75 11.65 -42.75 -42.29
C GLN A 75 11.62 -44.18 -42.87
N ASN A 76 10.54 -44.49 -43.59
CA ASN A 76 10.36 -45.64 -44.49
C ASN A 76 9.66 -46.90 -43.92
N ALA A 77 8.33 -46.90 -44.01
CA ALA A 77 7.57 -48.12 -44.33
C ALA A 77 6.35 -47.72 -45.18
N GLN A 78 6.55 -47.77 -46.50
CA GLN A 78 5.53 -47.58 -47.53
C GLN A 78 4.85 -48.95 -47.74
N LEU A 79 3.55 -49.05 -47.49
CA LEU A 79 2.70 -50.10 -48.07
C LEU A 79 1.41 -49.46 -48.57
N GLU A 80 1.34 -49.32 -49.89
CA GLU A 80 0.15 -48.96 -50.64
C GLU A 80 -0.84 -50.12 -50.67
N VAL A 81 -2.10 -49.88 -50.29
CA VAL A 81 -3.27 -50.60 -50.84
C VAL A 81 -4.41 -49.59 -50.98
N LYS A 82 -5.00 -49.51 -52.18
CA LYS A 82 -6.07 -48.57 -52.57
C LYS A 82 -7.41 -49.31 -52.79
N LEU A 83 -8.47 -48.70 -52.21
CA LEU A 83 -9.90 -48.56 -52.63
C LEU A 83 -10.86 -49.77 -52.52
N PRO A 84 -12.21 -49.58 -52.43
CA PRO A 84 -13.02 -48.34 -52.55
C PRO A 84 -14.13 -48.07 -51.48
N THR A 85 -14.56 -46.80 -51.44
CA THR A 85 -15.90 -46.19 -51.16
C THR A 85 -16.82 -46.69 -50.03
N GLU A 86 -17.20 -45.78 -49.12
CA GLU A 86 -18.61 -45.51 -48.80
C GLU A 86 -18.79 -44.14 -48.14
N GLU A 87 -19.77 -43.41 -48.65
CA GLU A 87 -20.22 -42.10 -48.18
C GLU A 87 -20.66 -42.17 -46.71
N ASN A 88 -20.21 -41.22 -45.90
CA ASN A 88 -21.00 -40.77 -44.75
C ASN A 88 -20.71 -39.29 -44.51
N THR A 89 -21.66 -38.48 -44.97
CA THR A 89 -21.80 -37.05 -44.71
C THR A 89 -22.03 -36.85 -43.21
N TYR A 90 -20.95 -36.65 -42.45
CA TYR A 90 -21.05 -36.10 -41.10
C TYR A 90 -21.33 -34.60 -41.21
N TYR A 91 -22.57 -34.19 -40.90
CA TYR A 91 -22.86 -32.81 -40.56
C TYR A 91 -22.16 -32.50 -39.23
N GLU A 92 -20.94 -31.96 -39.29
CA GLU A 92 -20.33 -31.29 -38.15
C GLU A 92 -21.15 -30.04 -37.82
N ASP A 93 -21.76 -30.05 -36.64
CA ASP A 93 -22.45 -28.92 -36.02
C ASP A 93 -21.50 -27.70 -35.97
N SER A 94 -21.65 -26.82 -36.96
CA SER A 94 -20.79 -25.64 -37.14
C SER A 94 -20.99 -24.56 -36.07
N ARG A 95 -21.85 -24.79 -35.06
CA ARG A 95 -22.14 -23.83 -33.99
C ARG A 95 -21.17 -23.91 -32.80
N THR A 96 -20.45 -25.01 -32.63
CA THR A 96 -19.42 -25.17 -31.58
C THR A 96 -18.11 -24.48 -31.98
N ASN A 97 -17.68 -24.65 -33.23
CA ASN A 97 -16.42 -24.08 -33.76
C ASN A 97 -16.38 -22.54 -33.78
N LEU A 98 -17.51 -21.85 -33.98
CA LEU A 98 -17.56 -20.37 -34.02
C LEU A 98 -17.36 -19.70 -32.65
N LYS A 99 -17.80 -20.34 -31.57
CA LYS A 99 -17.59 -19.83 -30.20
C LYS A 99 -16.16 -20.10 -29.74
N ASP A 100 -15.62 -21.26 -30.07
CA ASP A 100 -14.25 -21.62 -29.69
C ASP A 100 -13.20 -20.84 -30.48
N THR A 101 -13.38 -20.64 -31.79
CA THR A 101 -12.50 -19.76 -32.58
C THR A 101 -12.55 -18.29 -32.12
N LYS A 102 -13.74 -17.74 -31.82
CA LYS A 102 -13.85 -16.38 -31.24
C LYS A 102 -13.18 -16.29 -29.87
N LYS A 103 -13.34 -17.31 -29.02
CA LYS A 103 -12.73 -17.36 -27.68
C LYS A 103 -11.20 -17.49 -27.76
N ILE A 104 -10.68 -18.29 -28.68
CA ILE A 104 -9.24 -18.44 -28.94
C ILE A 104 -8.64 -17.12 -29.45
N ASN A 105 -9.30 -16.45 -30.40
CA ASN A 105 -8.86 -15.15 -30.92
C ASN A 105 -8.93 -14.05 -29.85
N PHE A 106 -9.91 -14.10 -28.96
CA PHE A 106 -10.04 -13.16 -27.85
C PHE A 106 -8.94 -13.36 -26.80
N ILE A 107 -8.66 -14.61 -26.41
CA ILE A 107 -7.61 -14.94 -25.43
C ILE A 107 -6.22 -14.58 -25.98
N SER A 108 -5.95 -14.86 -27.25
CA SER A 108 -4.68 -14.47 -27.88
C SER A 108 -4.54 -12.94 -27.92
N THR A 109 -5.59 -12.22 -28.32
CA THR A 109 -5.60 -10.75 -28.33
C THR A 109 -5.35 -10.16 -26.94
N ILE A 110 -5.95 -10.73 -25.88
CA ILE A 110 -5.69 -10.30 -24.49
C ILE A 110 -4.25 -10.58 -24.09
N ARG A 111 -3.74 -11.78 -24.39
CA ARG A 111 -2.37 -12.17 -24.05
C ARG A 111 -1.35 -11.24 -24.71
N ASP A 112 -1.56 -10.92 -25.98
CA ASP A 112 -0.66 -10.10 -26.77
C ASP A 112 -0.72 -8.62 -26.35
N ASN A 113 -1.85 -8.17 -25.80
CA ASN A 113 -2.03 -6.82 -25.24
C ASN A 113 -1.96 -6.74 -23.71
N LEU A 114 -1.53 -7.81 -23.03
CA LEU A 114 -1.62 -7.91 -21.57
C LEU A 114 -0.84 -6.79 -20.85
N PHE A 115 0.30 -6.39 -21.41
CA PHE A 115 1.08 -5.27 -20.89
C PHE A 115 0.33 -3.94 -21.01
N ASN A 116 -0.29 -3.67 -22.15
CA ASN A 116 -1.06 -2.45 -22.39
C ASN A 116 -2.27 -2.35 -21.46
N ILE A 117 -2.99 -3.47 -21.27
CA ILE A 117 -4.12 -3.56 -20.34
C ILE A 117 -3.66 -3.29 -18.90
N TRP A 118 -2.56 -3.93 -18.48
CA TRP A 118 -2.00 -3.71 -17.15
C TRP A 118 -1.58 -2.26 -16.94
N LEU A 119 -0.87 -1.66 -17.90
CA LEU A 119 -0.39 -0.28 -17.86
C LEU A 119 -1.55 0.71 -17.79
N ALA A 120 -2.57 0.52 -18.64
CA ALA A 120 -3.78 1.35 -18.63
C ALA A 120 -4.48 1.29 -17.27
N GLY A 121 -4.61 0.10 -16.67
CA GLY A 121 -5.19 -0.07 -15.34
C GLY A 121 -4.37 0.63 -14.24
N ALA A 122 -3.04 0.49 -14.28
CA ALA A 122 -2.15 1.14 -13.32
C ALA A 122 -2.21 2.67 -13.41
N ILE A 123 -2.20 3.23 -14.62
CA ILE A 123 -2.34 4.66 -14.87
C ILE A 123 -3.72 5.14 -14.41
N LEU A 124 -4.80 4.45 -14.79
CA LEU A 124 -6.16 4.83 -14.42
C LEU A 124 -6.33 4.87 -12.90
N TYR A 125 -5.86 3.83 -12.20
CA TYR A 125 -5.90 3.77 -10.74
C TYR A 125 -5.08 4.88 -10.10
N PHE A 126 -3.86 5.12 -10.59
CA PHE A 126 -2.99 6.18 -10.09
C PHE A 126 -3.60 7.57 -10.28
N VAL A 127 -4.12 7.85 -11.48
CA VAL A 127 -4.74 9.14 -11.83
C VAL A 127 -6.01 9.36 -11.03
N TYR A 128 -6.88 8.35 -10.92
CA TYR A 128 -8.12 8.43 -10.13
C TYR A 128 -7.83 8.85 -8.69
N ASN A 129 -6.93 8.14 -8.01
CA ASN A 129 -6.60 8.45 -6.61
C ASN A 129 -5.84 9.78 -6.45
N SER A 130 -4.94 10.09 -7.38
CA SER A 130 -4.20 11.36 -7.40
C SER A 130 -5.13 12.55 -7.60
N PHE A 131 -6.15 12.41 -8.44
CA PHE A 131 -7.14 13.45 -8.69
C PHE A 131 -7.89 13.83 -7.41
N PHE A 132 -8.40 12.87 -6.64
CA PHE A 132 -9.06 13.16 -5.36
C PHE A 132 -8.12 13.81 -4.35
N TYR A 133 -6.87 13.36 -4.27
CA TYR A 133 -5.87 13.99 -3.41
C TYR A 133 -5.59 15.43 -3.81
N LEU A 134 -5.41 15.70 -5.11
CA LEU A 134 -5.15 17.05 -5.62
C LEU A 134 -6.34 17.99 -5.41
N LEU A 135 -7.57 17.50 -5.62
CA LEU A 135 -8.78 18.25 -5.31
C LEU A 135 -8.88 18.59 -3.82
N PHE A 136 -8.63 17.62 -2.94
CA PHE A 136 -8.62 17.85 -1.49
C PHE A 136 -7.54 18.88 -1.12
N LYS A 137 -6.32 18.71 -1.61
CA LYS A 137 -5.20 19.63 -1.36
C LYS A 137 -5.49 21.04 -1.85
N TYR A 138 -6.13 21.18 -3.01
CA TYR A 138 -6.54 22.46 -3.56
C TYR A 138 -7.58 23.14 -2.68
N ARG A 139 -8.62 22.40 -2.26
CA ARG A 139 -9.66 22.90 -1.35
C ARG A 139 -9.07 23.35 -0.02
N VAL A 140 -8.25 22.52 0.61
CA VAL A 140 -7.59 22.84 1.87
C VAL A 140 -6.70 24.07 1.75
N LYS A 141 -5.94 24.21 0.66
CA LYS A 141 -5.12 25.42 0.44
C LYS A 141 -5.94 26.70 0.39
N LYS A 142 -7.18 26.64 -0.08
CA LYS A 142 -8.10 27.79 -0.12
C LYS A 142 -8.74 28.09 1.25
N SER A 143 -8.80 27.12 2.15
CA SER A 143 -9.40 27.26 3.48
C SER A 143 -8.38 27.55 4.59
N LEU A 144 -7.10 27.80 4.26
CA LEU A 144 -6.07 28.02 5.26
C LEU A 144 -6.28 29.37 5.96
N SER A 145 -6.43 29.33 7.28
CA SER A 145 -6.36 30.47 8.19
C SER A 145 -5.12 30.40 9.07
N PHE A 146 -4.76 31.54 9.67
CA PHE A 146 -3.76 31.59 10.73
C PHE A 146 -4.35 31.00 12.01
N VAL A 147 -3.56 30.21 12.73
CA VAL A 147 -3.90 29.78 14.09
C VAL A 147 -3.75 30.95 15.06
N SER A 148 -4.35 30.84 16.25
CA SER A 148 -4.08 31.77 17.35
C SER A 148 -2.61 31.71 17.77
N LYS A 149 -2.12 32.82 18.34
CA LYS A 149 -0.72 32.94 18.80
C LYS A 149 -0.35 31.86 19.80
N ASP A 150 -1.25 31.56 20.74
CA ASP A 150 -1.04 30.55 21.78
C ASP A 150 -0.82 29.15 21.18
N ILE A 151 -1.57 28.80 20.12
CA ILE A 151 -1.42 27.52 19.41
C ILE A 151 -0.11 27.49 18.62
N GLU A 152 0.24 28.61 17.96
CA GLU A 152 1.48 28.72 17.21
C GLU A 152 2.72 28.62 18.11
N GLU A 153 2.69 29.25 19.29
CA GLU A 153 3.76 29.19 20.30
C GLU A 153 3.95 27.76 20.82
N LYS A 154 2.87 27.12 21.30
CA LYS A 154 2.90 25.71 21.71
C LYS A 154 3.43 24.78 20.62
N PHE A 155 2.99 24.99 19.38
CA PHE A 155 3.49 24.21 18.25
C PHE A 155 4.99 24.39 18.05
N ASN A 156 5.48 25.63 18.10
CA ASN A 156 6.89 25.94 17.91
C ASN A 156 7.77 25.35 19.02
N ASP A 157 7.31 25.36 20.28
CA ASP A 157 8.03 24.77 21.40
C ASP A 157 8.22 23.25 21.22
N ILE A 158 7.14 22.54 20.88
CA ILE A 158 7.19 21.09 20.67
C ILE A 158 7.99 20.76 19.41
N LYS A 159 7.83 21.54 18.34
CA LYS A 159 8.60 21.42 17.10
C LYS A 159 10.09 21.57 17.37
N ALA A 160 10.51 22.54 18.18
CA ALA A 160 11.92 22.76 18.53
C ALA A 160 12.53 21.54 19.23
N CYS A 161 11.77 20.88 20.11
CA CYS A 161 12.20 19.68 20.82
C CYS A 161 12.25 18.43 19.93
N MET A 162 11.37 18.28 18.94
CA MET A 162 11.21 17.03 18.18
C MET A 162 11.84 17.04 16.78
N VAL A 163 11.74 18.17 16.07
CA VAL A 163 12.12 18.31 14.64
C VAL A 163 12.58 19.75 14.33
N SER A 164 13.57 20.25 15.09
CA SER A 164 14.06 21.64 15.05
C SER A 164 14.38 22.16 13.64
N GLU A 165 14.98 21.33 12.78
CA GLU A 165 15.38 21.70 11.42
C GLU A 165 14.22 21.76 10.42
N SER A 166 13.03 21.30 10.81
CA SER A 166 11.90 21.17 9.90
C SER A 166 11.27 22.53 9.55
N LYS A 167 10.95 22.72 8.27
CA LYS A 167 10.23 23.91 7.77
C LYS A 167 8.70 23.81 7.92
N VAL A 168 8.21 22.85 8.70
CA VAL A 168 6.77 22.68 8.93
C VAL A 168 6.18 23.93 9.61
N ILE A 169 5.00 24.31 9.14
CA ILE A 169 4.17 25.38 9.68
C ILE A 169 2.83 24.82 10.12
N VAL A 170 2.22 25.44 11.13
CA VAL A 170 0.86 25.12 11.58
C VAL A 170 -0.15 26.09 10.96
N ARG A 171 -1.27 25.58 10.46
CA ARG A 171 -2.38 26.36 9.90
C ARG A 171 -3.72 25.75 10.29
N GLU A 172 -4.75 26.57 10.30
CA GLU A 172 -6.10 26.13 10.60
C GLU A 172 -6.91 25.99 9.30
N SER A 173 -7.93 25.11 9.30
CA SER A 173 -8.81 24.93 8.14
C SER A 173 -10.14 24.26 8.51
N HIS A 174 -11.27 24.93 8.22
CA HIS A 174 -12.64 24.35 8.37
C HIS A 174 -12.94 23.11 7.52
N ILE A 175 -12.13 22.79 6.51
CA ILE A 175 -12.36 21.62 5.63
C ILE A 175 -11.99 20.31 6.33
N ILE A 176 -11.16 20.37 7.38
CA ILE A 176 -10.70 19.20 8.11
C ILE A 176 -11.40 19.12 9.47
N ASP A 177 -11.76 17.90 9.87
CA ASP A 177 -12.36 17.65 11.19
C ASP A 177 -11.34 17.05 12.17
N SER A 178 -10.10 16.84 11.73
CA SER A 178 -9.02 16.31 12.55
C SER A 178 -7.67 16.86 12.10
N PRO A 179 -6.75 17.08 13.04
CA PRO A 179 -5.36 17.39 12.77
C PRO A 179 -4.75 16.41 11.76
N MET A 180 -3.94 16.95 10.84
CA MET A 180 -3.17 16.17 9.89
C MET A 180 -2.03 16.96 9.26
N ILE A 181 -1.01 16.26 8.77
CA ILE A 181 0.04 16.83 7.94
C ILE A 181 -0.24 16.57 6.46
N ILE A 182 -0.07 17.60 5.65
CA ILE A 182 -0.11 17.53 4.19
C ILE A 182 1.19 18.03 3.56
N GLY A 183 1.54 17.44 2.41
CA GLY A 183 2.67 17.88 1.59
C GLY A 183 4.01 17.27 2.00
N ILE A 184 4.72 16.71 1.02
CA ILE A 184 6.03 16.05 1.25
C ILE A 184 7.17 17.08 1.31
N ALA A 185 7.26 17.97 0.33
CA ALA A 185 8.38 18.94 0.23
C ALA A 185 8.21 20.19 1.10
N LYS A 186 6.97 20.61 1.34
CA LYS A 186 6.60 21.75 2.18
C LYS A 186 5.47 21.29 3.11
N PRO A 187 5.80 20.58 4.19
CA PRO A 187 4.81 20.03 5.11
C PRO A 187 4.06 21.16 5.81
N ILE A 188 2.74 21.02 5.92
CA ILE A 188 1.86 21.91 6.67
C ILE A 188 1.08 21.03 7.64
N LEU A 189 1.18 21.33 8.94
CA LEU A 189 0.30 20.74 9.96
C LEU A 189 -0.99 21.55 9.95
N LEU A 190 -2.10 20.88 9.69
CA LEU A 190 -3.43 21.45 9.69
C LEU A 190 -4.12 21.12 11.01
N VAL A 191 -4.80 22.09 11.61
CA VAL A 191 -5.70 21.90 12.75
C VAL A 191 -7.13 22.31 12.39
N PRO A 192 -8.16 21.64 12.94
CA PRO A 192 -9.55 22.06 12.79
C PRO A 192 -9.84 23.30 13.66
N GLU A 193 -10.81 24.11 13.26
CA GLU A 193 -11.14 25.40 13.93
C GLU A 193 -11.58 25.25 15.39
N ASN A 194 -12.20 24.13 15.73
CA ASN A 194 -12.76 23.89 17.08
C ASN A 194 -11.89 22.94 17.91
N ILE A 195 -10.56 22.96 17.73
CA ILE A 195 -9.67 22.08 18.48
C ILE A 195 -9.56 22.49 19.95
N ASN A 196 -9.63 21.51 20.85
CA ASN A 196 -9.41 21.75 22.27
C ASN A 196 -7.92 22.02 22.56
N ILE A 197 -7.61 23.23 23.00
CA ILE A 197 -6.24 23.71 23.26
C ILE A 197 -5.60 23.01 24.47
N LYS A 198 -6.41 22.50 25.42
CA LYS A 198 -5.91 22.00 26.71
C LYS A 198 -4.91 20.85 26.55
N ASN A 199 -5.15 19.96 25.59
CA ASN A 199 -4.34 18.77 25.34
C ASN A 199 -3.75 18.73 23.91
N ILE A 200 -3.68 19.88 23.25
CA ILE A 200 -3.17 19.98 21.87
C ILE A 200 -1.71 19.52 21.74
N ASP A 201 -0.97 19.57 22.83
CA ASP A 201 0.45 19.22 22.89
C ASP A 201 0.66 17.75 22.52
N TYR A 202 -0.22 16.85 22.97
CA TYR A 202 -0.18 15.44 22.60
C TYR A 202 -0.49 15.21 21.12
N ILE A 203 -1.41 15.99 20.55
CA ILE A 203 -1.77 15.93 19.14
C ILE A 203 -0.58 16.38 18.29
N PHE A 204 0.06 17.50 18.66
CA PHE A 204 1.25 17.98 17.97
C PHE A 204 2.40 16.98 18.07
N ALA A 205 2.65 16.41 19.24
CA ALA A 205 3.65 15.36 19.38
C ALA A 205 3.38 14.19 18.42
N HIS A 206 2.12 13.73 18.33
CA HIS A 206 1.72 12.66 17.40
C HIS A 206 1.95 13.01 15.93
N GLU A 207 1.48 14.17 15.48
CA GLU A 207 1.66 14.60 14.09
C GLU A 207 3.15 14.84 13.77
N LEU A 208 3.94 15.37 14.71
CA LEU A 208 5.37 15.57 14.52
C LEU A 208 6.15 14.25 14.45
N VAL A 209 5.68 13.17 15.09
CA VAL A 209 6.24 11.81 14.88
C VAL A 209 6.06 11.38 13.42
N HIS A 210 4.88 11.56 12.83
CA HIS A 210 4.67 11.26 11.40
C HIS A 210 5.63 12.04 10.51
N LEU A 211 5.87 13.31 10.84
CA LEU A 211 6.80 14.15 10.10
C LEU A 211 8.24 13.68 10.22
N LYS A 212 8.70 13.42 11.46
CA LYS A 212 10.05 12.94 11.78
C LYS A 212 10.38 11.65 11.01
N ARG A 213 9.40 10.76 10.87
CA ARG A 213 9.51 9.47 10.18
C ARG A 213 9.20 9.53 8.69
N LYS A 214 8.80 10.69 8.17
CA LYS A 214 8.42 10.90 6.77
C LYS A 214 7.29 9.95 6.34
N ASP A 215 6.29 9.77 7.18
CA ASP A 215 5.19 8.82 6.91
C ASP A 215 4.39 9.16 5.65
N LEU A 216 4.39 10.42 5.19
CA LEU A 216 3.82 10.77 3.88
C LEU A 216 4.59 10.11 2.71
N VAL A 217 5.91 10.00 2.81
CA VAL A 217 6.74 9.30 1.80
C VAL A 217 6.48 7.81 1.87
N TYR A 218 6.37 7.25 3.07
CA TYR A 218 5.94 5.87 3.27
C TYR A 218 4.60 5.61 2.58
N LYS A 219 3.58 6.42 2.86
CA LYS A 219 2.23 6.27 2.27
C LYS A 219 2.28 6.41 0.74
N LEU A 220 3.17 7.26 0.21
CA LEU A 220 3.42 7.34 -1.23
C LEU A 220 3.99 6.04 -1.81
N ILE A 221 4.96 5.40 -1.14
CA ILE A 221 5.53 4.11 -1.59
C ILE A 221 4.45 3.02 -1.60
N VAL A 222 3.63 2.93 -0.54
CA VAL A 222 2.50 2.00 -0.48
C VAL A 222 1.50 2.28 -1.59
N PHE A 223 1.18 3.55 -1.85
CA PHE A 223 0.29 3.96 -2.93
C PHE A 223 0.83 3.58 -4.32
N LEU A 224 2.13 3.72 -4.55
CA LEU A 224 2.77 3.25 -5.78
C LEU A 224 2.68 1.73 -5.89
N ALA A 225 2.93 0.99 -4.81
CA ALA A 225 2.81 -0.47 -4.79
C ALA A 225 1.38 -0.92 -5.13
N THR A 226 0.35 -0.32 -4.52
CA THR A 226 -1.05 -0.65 -4.82
C THR A 226 -1.47 -0.22 -6.22
N SER A 227 -0.87 0.83 -6.80
CA SER A 227 -1.14 1.24 -8.17
C SER A 227 -0.53 0.30 -9.21
N ILE A 228 0.72 -0.12 -9.01
CA ILE A 228 1.42 -1.09 -9.87
C ILE A 228 0.70 -2.45 -9.83
N HIS A 229 0.25 -2.86 -8.65
CA HIS A 229 -0.45 -4.12 -8.42
C HIS A 229 -1.95 -3.93 -8.22
N TRP A 230 -2.57 -3.01 -8.96
CA TRP A 230 -3.97 -2.61 -8.81
C TRP A 230 -4.96 -3.78 -8.86
N PHE A 231 -4.64 -4.85 -9.57
CA PHE A 231 -5.46 -6.06 -9.69
C PHE A 231 -5.43 -6.97 -8.46
N ASN A 232 -4.48 -6.79 -7.53
CA ASN A 232 -4.24 -7.72 -6.43
C ASN A 232 -4.89 -7.22 -5.11
N PRO A 233 -6.00 -7.83 -4.66
CA PRO A 233 -6.71 -7.39 -3.46
C PRO A 233 -5.90 -7.56 -2.16
N VAL A 234 -4.96 -8.50 -2.11
CA VAL A 234 -4.12 -8.74 -0.92
C VAL A 234 -3.15 -7.58 -0.71
N ILE A 235 -2.66 -6.97 -1.80
CA ILE A 235 -1.77 -5.80 -1.72
C ILE A 235 -2.55 -4.56 -1.28
N HIS A 236 -3.81 -4.40 -1.70
CA HIS A 236 -4.70 -3.35 -1.17
C HIS A 236 -4.99 -3.54 0.33
N LEU A 237 -5.23 -4.79 0.75
CA LEU A 237 -5.40 -5.13 2.16
C LEU A 237 -4.16 -4.80 2.97
N MET A 238 -2.97 -5.13 2.46
CA MET A 238 -1.69 -4.72 3.07
C MET A 238 -1.61 -3.21 3.20
N GLY A 239 -1.97 -2.44 2.17
CA GLY A 239 -1.97 -0.98 2.24
C GLY A 239 -2.89 -0.43 3.33
N LYS A 240 -4.08 -1.01 3.51
CA LYS A 240 -4.98 -0.65 4.61
C LYS A 240 -4.35 -0.94 5.98
N ILE A 241 -3.77 -2.13 6.14
CA ILE A 241 -3.20 -2.60 7.40
C ILE A 241 -1.90 -1.86 7.75
N ALA A 242 -1.08 -1.54 6.75
CA ALA A 242 0.10 -0.71 6.92
C ALA A 242 -0.26 0.68 7.47
N ASN A 243 -1.35 1.28 6.99
CA ASN A 243 -1.83 2.55 7.55
C ASN A 243 -2.24 2.42 9.02
N GLU A 244 -2.86 1.31 9.42
CA GLU A 244 -3.17 1.05 10.83
C GLU A 244 -1.87 0.94 11.66
N ASP A 245 -0.87 0.22 11.18
CA ASP A 245 0.37 0.04 11.93
C ASP A 245 1.24 1.29 11.99
N ILE A 246 1.12 2.20 11.01
CA ILE A 246 1.69 3.55 11.09
C ILE A 246 1.14 4.27 12.33
N GLU A 247 -0.18 4.33 12.49
CA GLU A 247 -0.82 4.98 13.64
C GLU A 247 -0.42 4.33 14.97
N LEU A 248 -0.47 3.00 15.06
CA LEU A 248 -0.09 2.27 16.28
C LEU A 248 1.38 2.46 16.62
N SER A 249 2.24 2.60 15.61
CA SER A 249 3.66 2.85 15.81
C SER A 249 3.95 4.30 16.22
N CYS A 250 3.12 5.25 15.78
CA CYS A 250 3.20 6.64 16.22
C CYS A 250 2.73 6.77 17.67
N ASP A 251 1.62 6.13 18.03
CA ASP A 251 1.14 6.08 19.42
C ASP A 251 2.18 5.49 20.37
N GLU A 252 2.79 4.36 19.97
CA GLU A 252 3.85 3.70 20.74
C GLU A 252 5.08 4.62 20.91
N GLU A 253 5.40 5.45 19.92
CA GLU A 253 6.54 6.37 19.99
C GLU A 253 6.24 7.61 20.85
N VAL A 254 5.03 8.16 20.78
CA VAL A 254 4.60 9.28 21.63
C VAL A 254 4.57 8.84 23.10
N THR A 255 4.08 7.63 23.37
CA THR A 255 3.79 7.17 24.74
C THR A 255 4.94 6.44 25.42
N VAL A 256 6.07 6.24 24.74
CA VAL A 256 7.20 5.41 25.22
C VAL A 256 7.76 5.89 26.57
N ASN A 257 7.80 7.20 26.80
CA ASN A 257 8.34 7.82 28.01
C ASN A 257 7.27 8.44 28.90
N MET A 258 5.98 8.22 28.60
CA MET A 258 4.87 8.77 29.36
C MET A 258 4.56 7.92 30.59
N VAL A 259 4.26 8.58 31.71
CA VAL A 259 3.67 7.91 32.87
C VAL A 259 2.22 7.50 32.57
N ARG A 260 1.64 6.66 33.42
CA ARG A 260 0.32 6.08 33.18
C ARG A 260 -0.77 7.15 33.09
N GLU A 261 -0.68 8.18 33.91
CA GLU A 261 -1.60 9.31 33.95
C GLU A 261 -1.61 10.05 32.60
N ASP A 262 -0.43 10.36 32.05
CA ASP A 262 -0.27 11.01 30.76
C ASP A 262 -0.80 10.14 29.61
N LYS A 263 -0.56 8.82 29.67
CA LYS A 263 -1.11 7.87 28.68
C LYS A 263 -2.65 7.85 28.67
N ILE A 264 -3.27 7.96 29.83
CA ILE A 264 -4.73 8.05 29.95
C ILE A 264 -5.23 9.38 29.35
N GLU A 265 -4.58 10.49 29.67
CA GLU A 265 -4.98 11.80 29.15
C GLU A 265 -4.77 11.91 27.64
N TYR A 266 -3.66 11.35 27.13
CA TYR A 266 -3.44 11.18 25.70
C TYR A 266 -4.54 10.36 25.05
N SER A 267 -4.90 9.21 25.64
CA SER A 267 -5.96 8.33 25.12
C SER A 267 -7.31 9.03 25.03
N LYS A 268 -7.67 9.86 26.03
CA LYS A 268 -8.89 10.67 25.99
C LYS A 268 -8.85 11.71 24.88
N THR A 269 -7.74 12.44 24.77
CA THR A 269 -7.53 13.46 23.73
C THR A 269 -7.63 12.85 22.33
N LEU A 270 -7.06 11.65 22.17
CA LEU A 270 -7.15 10.90 20.93
C LEU A 270 -8.60 10.52 20.59
N LEU A 271 -9.37 10.04 21.58
CA LEU A 271 -10.77 9.68 21.40
C LEU A 271 -11.64 10.88 21.03
N GLU A 272 -11.44 12.03 21.67
CA GLU A 272 -12.14 13.29 21.34
C GLU A 272 -11.84 13.72 19.90
N THR A 273 -10.57 13.61 19.48
CA THR A 273 -10.13 13.99 18.13
C THR A 273 -10.62 13.03 17.05
N ILE A 274 -10.78 11.74 17.35
CA ILE A 274 -11.24 10.73 16.37
C ILE A 274 -12.76 10.72 16.24
N SER A 275 -13.50 10.98 17.31
CA SER A 275 -14.96 10.86 17.33
C SER A 275 -15.68 11.83 16.38
N ASN A 276 -15.01 12.91 15.96
CA ASN A 276 -15.55 13.94 15.07
C ASN A 276 -15.16 13.79 13.58
N ARG A 277 -14.52 12.69 13.15
CA ARG A 277 -13.88 12.58 11.81
C ARG A 277 -14.81 12.21 10.65
N LYS A 278 -14.71 12.95 9.53
CA LYS A 278 -15.08 12.49 8.16
C LYS A 278 -13.91 11.78 7.46
N LYS A 279 -14.18 11.04 6.37
CA LYS A 279 -13.16 10.31 5.58
C LYS A 279 -12.15 11.28 4.94
N ALA A 280 -10.85 11.04 5.16
CA ALA A 280 -9.75 11.79 4.53
C ALA A 280 -9.09 10.97 3.37
N PRO A 281 -8.42 11.62 2.39
CA PRO A 281 -7.72 10.93 1.30
C PRO A 281 -6.47 10.13 1.76
N ILE A 282 -5.94 9.26 0.89
CA ILE A 282 -4.87 8.30 1.19
C ILE A 282 -3.53 8.95 1.61
N LEU A 283 -3.22 10.16 1.11
CA LEU A 283 -1.94 10.86 1.36
C LEU A 283 -2.05 11.98 2.40
N THR A 284 -2.68 11.69 3.53
CA THR A 284 -2.72 12.53 4.74
C THR A 284 -2.26 11.70 5.94
N THR A 285 -1.86 12.32 7.05
CA THR A 285 -1.63 11.56 8.29
C THR A 285 -2.94 11.11 8.91
N SER A 286 -4.00 11.91 8.85
CA SER A 286 -5.32 11.53 9.37
C SER A 286 -5.86 10.25 8.71
N TYR A 287 -5.81 9.15 9.47
CA TYR A 287 -6.42 7.88 9.14
C TYR A 287 -7.78 7.73 9.85
N SER A 288 -8.83 7.46 9.08
CA SER A 288 -10.16 7.12 9.61
C SER A 288 -10.30 5.60 9.74
N GLY A 289 -9.64 5.02 10.74
CA GLY A 289 -9.88 3.63 11.12
C GLY A 289 -11.29 3.46 11.72
N GLY A 290 -11.87 2.26 11.61
CA GLY A 290 -13.15 1.93 12.27
C GLY A 290 -13.01 1.78 13.79
N LYS A 291 -14.11 1.45 14.49
CA LYS A 291 -14.12 1.23 15.96
C LYS A 291 -13.04 0.25 16.45
N GLU A 292 -12.79 -0.80 15.68
CA GLU A 292 -11.74 -1.79 15.99
C GLU A 292 -10.34 -1.18 15.99
N MET A 293 -10.06 -0.24 15.09
CA MET A 293 -8.78 0.47 15.06
C MET A 293 -8.59 1.32 16.32
N ILE A 294 -9.63 2.05 16.71
CA ILE A 294 -9.60 2.88 17.93
C ILE A 294 -9.30 2.00 19.15
N LYS A 295 -10.01 0.88 19.28
CA LYS A 295 -9.77 -0.08 20.36
C LYS A 295 -8.31 -0.55 20.39
N ARG A 296 -7.76 -0.90 19.21
CA ARG A 296 -6.37 -1.37 19.11
C ARG A 296 -5.34 -0.29 19.47
N ARG A 297 -5.61 0.98 19.18
CA ARG A 297 -4.77 2.11 19.62
C ARG A 297 -4.76 2.21 21.14
N LEU A 298 -5.94 2.19 21.76
CA LEU A 298 -6.07 2.22 23.23
C LEU A 298 -5.38 1.03 23.90
N ASP A 299 -5.61 -0.20 23.41
CA ASP A 299 -4.99 -1.43 23.92
C ASP A 299 -3.46 -1.41 23.81
N LYS A 300 -2.91 -0.57 22.91
CA LYS A 300 -1.45 -0.44 22.70
C LYS A 300 -0.83 0.66 23.54
N ILE A 301 -1.60 1.70 23.86
CA ILE A 301 -1.17 2.84 24.67
C ILE A 301 -1.16 2.47 26.17
N LEU A 302 -2.23 1.83 26.64
CA LEU A 302 -2.50 1.52 28.06
C LEU A 302 -1.93 0.17 28.48
#